data_AF-A0A3D5ZFQ9-F1
#
_entry.id   AF-A0A3D5ZFQ9-F1
#
_cell.length_a   1.000
_cell.length_b   1.000
_cell.length_c   1.000
_cell.angle_alpha   90.00
_cell.angle_beta   90.00
_cell.angle_gamma   90.00
#
_symmetry.space_group_name_H-M   'P 1'
#
loop_
_entity.id
_entity.type
_entity.pdbx_description
1 polymer ?
#
loop_
_entity_poly.entity_id
_entity_poly.type
_entity_poly.pdbx_seq_one_letter_code
_entity_poly.pdbx_strand_id
1 'polypeptide(L)' 'MAWERLRERAGITNLKFHDLRHEAISRFFETGLNIAEVATISGHKDPKMLFRYTHLKAENLALKLE' A
#
# COMPACT_ATOMS: atom_id res chain seq x y z
N MET A 1 0.59 -24.49 -4.31
CA MET A 1 1.66 -23.81 -3.53
C MET A 1 1.17 -23.43 -2.13
N ALA A 2 2.05 -23.01 -1.20
CA ALA A 2 1.65 -22.67 0.18
C ALA A 2 0.62 -21.52 0.25
N TRP A 3 0.73 -20.52 -0.63
CA TRP A 3 -0.21 -19.40 -0.74
C TRP A 3 -1.64 -19.85 -1.06
N GLU A 4 -1.82 -20.70 -2.08
CA GLU A 4 -3.14 -21.18 -2.51
C GLU A 4 -3.86 -21.92 -1.37
N ARG A 5 -3.13 -22.79 -0.64
CA ARG A 5 -3.68 -23.51 0.52
C ARG A 5 -4.10 -22.56 1.64
N LEU A 6 -3.30 -21.52 1.92
CA LEU A 6 -3.65 -20.52 2.92
C LEU A 6 -4.91 -19.76 2.51
N ARG A 7 -4.97 -19.31 1.25
CA ARG A 7 -6.10 -18.56 0.70
C ARG A 7 -7.39 -19.38 0.72
N GLU A 8 -7.31 -20.65 0.33
CA GLU A 8 -8.43 -21.59 0.37
C GLU A 8 -8.92 -21.82 1.80
N ARG A 9 -8.01 -22.06 2.75
CA ARG A 9 -8.34 -22.18 4.18
C ARG A 9 -8.97 -20.92 4.75
N ALA A 10 -8.60 -19.74 4.25
CA ALA A 10 -9.20 -18.47 4.65
C ALA A 10 -10.56 -18.20 3.99
N GLY A 11 -10.98 -19.00 3.00
CA GLY A 11 -12.26 -18.82 2.30
C GLY A 11 -12.32 -17.58 1.40
N ILE A 12 -11.17 -17.00 1.03
CA ILE A 12 -11.13 -15.74 0.27
C ILE A 12 -11.00 -16.04 -1.23
N THR A 13 -11.95 -15.53 -2.00
CA THR A 13 -11.91 -15.61 -3.46
C THR A 13 -11.22 -14.40 -4.07
N ASN A 14 -10.65 -14.56 -5.27
CA ASN A 14 -10.01 -13.50 -6.04
C ASN A 14 -8.84 -12.73 -5.38
N LEU A 15 -8.31 -13.18 -4.24
CA LEU A 15 -7.10 -12.59 -3.63
C LEU A 15 -5.81 -13.19 -4.22
N LYS A 16 -4.92 -12.35 -4.73
CA LYS A 16 -3.58 -12.70 -5.23
C LYS A 16 -2.52 -12.33 -4.20
N PHE A 17 -1.36 -12.99 -4.24
CA PHE A 17 -0.26 -12.69 -3.31
C PHE A 17 0.22 -11.24 -3.43
N HIS A 18 0.24 -10.69 -4.65
CA HIS A 18 0.61 -9.31 -4.93
C HIS A 18 -0.34 -8.28 -4.26
N ASP A 19 -1.59 -8.65 -4.02
CA ASP A 19 -2.57 -7.75 -3.41
C ASP A 19 -2.20 -7.43 -1.95
N LEU A 20 -1.47 -8.33 -1.28
CA LEU A 20 -0.92 -8.06 0.06
C LEU A 20 0.10 -6.92 0.05
N ARG A 21 0.93 -6.83 -1.01
CA ARG A 21 1.87 -5.72 -1.17
C ARG A 21 1.12 -4.42 -1.43
N HIS A 22 0.07 -4.47 -2.25
CA HIS A 22 -0.81 -3.32 -2.46
C HIS A 22 -1.42 -2.83 -1.15
N GLU A 23 -2.00 -3.73 -0.36
CA GLU A 23 -2.61 -3.41 0.93
C GLU A 23 -1.62 -2.80 1.91
N ALA A 24 -0.40 -3.37 2.02
CA ALA A 24 0.64 -2.83 2.89
C ALA A 24 1.03 -1.40 2.49
N ILE A 25 1.16 -1.12 1.20
CA ILE A 25 1.49 0.22 0.69
C ILE A 25 0.36 1.21 0.99
N SER A 26 -0.90 0.83 0.75
CA SER A 26 -2.06 1.66 1.11
C SER A 26 -2.03 2.05 2.59
N ARG A 27 -1.80 1.07 3.48
CA ARG A 27 -1.70 1.31 4.93
C ARG A 27 -0.57 2.26 5.30
N PHE A 28 0.59 2.15 4.65
CA PHE A 28 1.69 3.08 4.93
C PHE A 28 1.32 4.53 4.63
N PHE A 29 0.63 4.78 3.52
CA PHE A 29 0.13 6.12 3.21
C PHE A 29 -0.95 6.58 4.19
N GLU A 30 -1.86 5.69 4.61
CA GLU A 30 -2.87 5.99 5.64
C GLU A 30 -2.23 6.34 6.99
N THR A 31 -1.10 5.73 7.35
CA THR A 31 -0.32 6.07 8.55
C THR A 31 0.50 7.36 8.40
N GLY A 32 0.45 8.01 7.25
CA GLY A 32 1.07 9.32 7.02
C GLY A 32 2.49 9.29 6.45
N LEU A 33 3.03 8.10 6.09
CA LEU A 33 4.34 8.00 5.45
C LEU A 33 4.32 8.71 4.09
N ASN A 34 5.44 9.33 3.76
CA ASN A 34 5.63 9.98 2.47
C ASN A 34 6.14 9.00 1.40
N ILE A 35 6.12 9.44 0.13
CA ILE A 35 6.48 8.59 -1.01
C ILE A 35 7.90 8.02 -0.89
N ALA A 36 8.87 8.78 -0.38
CA ALA A 36 10.25 8.33 -0.25
C ALA A 36 10.37 7.22 0.81
N GLU A 37 9.75 7.40 1.97
CA GLU A 37 9.70 6.38 3.03
C GLU A 37 9.04 5.10 2.54
N VAL A 38 7.88 5.22 1.90
CA VAL A 38 7.17 4.07 1.33
C VAL A 38 8.00 3.39 0.25
N ALA A 39 8.67 4.13 -0.64
CA ALA A 39 9.52 3.56 -1.68
C ALA A 39 10.68 2.74 -1.10
N THR A 40 11.35 3.28 -0.07
CA THR A 40 12.44 2.59 0.63
C THR A 40 11.96 1.30 1.29
N ILE A 41 10.83 1.32 1.99
CA ILE A 41 10.29 0.13 2.68
C ILE A 41 9.80 -0.92 1.68
N SER A 42 9.07 -0.50 0.65
CA SER A 42 8.42 -1.41 -0.30
C SER A 42 9.35 -1.92 -1.41
N GLY A 43 10.52 -1.30 -1.58
CA GLY A 43 11.54 -1.64 -2.57
C GLY A 43 11.24 -1.09 -3.97
N HIS A 44 10.46 -0.01 -4.08
CA HIS A 44 10.16 0.60 -5.37
C HIS A 44 11.35 1.40 -5.91
N LYS A 45 11.87 1.00 -7.07
CA LYS A 45 12.91 1.74 -7.79
C LYS A 45 12.36 2.99 -8.47
N ASP A 46 11.14 2.90 -9.01
CA ASP A 46 10.44 4.03 -9.63
C ASP A 46 9.29 4.48 -8.71
N PRO A 47 9.38 5.68 -8.11
CA PRO A 47 8.33 6.25 -7.27
C PRO A 47 7.01 6.45 -8.03
N LYS A 48 7.03 6.49 -9.38
CA LYS A 48 5.82 6.66 -10.18
C LYS A 48 4.76 5.61 -9.88
N MET A 49 5.19 4.40 -9.52
CA MET A 49 4.30 3.31 -9.18
C MET A 49 3.50 3.56 -7.89
N LEU A 50 3.98 4.47 -7.01
CA LEU A 50 3.38 4.77 -5.73
C LEU A 50 2.31 5.88 -5.78
N PHE A 51 2.28 6.71 -6.83
CA PHE A 51 1.26 7.78 -6.95
C PHE A 51 -0.18 7.25 -7.01
N ARG A 52 -0.37 5.98 -7.36
CA ARG A 52 -1.70 5.34 -7.35
C ARG A 52 -2.29 5.17 -5.93
N TYR A 53 -1.46 5.26 -4.90
CA TYR A 53 -1.87 5.11 -3.50
C TYR A 53 -1.96 6.45 -2.78
N THR A 54 -1.43 7.52 -3.38
CA THR A 54 -1.56 8.87 -2.85
C THR A 54 -2.94 9.41 -3.20
N HIS A 55 -3.97 8.96 -2.49
CA HIS A 55 -5.21 9.71 -2.40
C HIS A 55 -4.91 10.92 -1.50
N LEU A 56 -4.30 11.95 -2.09
CA LEU A 56 -4.14 13.26 -1.45
C LEU A 56 -5.55 13.80 -1.15
N LYS A 57 -6.12 13.43 0.00
CA LYS A 57 -7.21 14.18 0.58
C LYS A 57 -6.64 15.55 0.90
N ALA A 58 -7.14 16.59 0.25
CA ALA A 58 -6.73 17.98 0.48
C ALA A 58 -6.76 18.35 1.98
N GLU A 59 -7.67 17.70 2.72
CA GLU A 59 -7.81 17.71 4.18
C GLU A 59 -6.47 17.44 4.92
N ASN A 60 -5.67 16.49 4.45
CA ASN A 60 -4.39 16.13 5.09
C ASN A 60 -3.26 17.13 4.81
N LEU A 61 -3.40 17.96 3.77
CA LEU A 61 -2.44 19.01 3.48
C LEU A 61 -2.64 20.21 4.42
N ALA A 62 -3.90 20.54 4.72
CA ALA A 62 -4.25 21.61 5.65
C ALA A 62 -3.69 21.33 7.06
N LEU A 63 -3.84 20.09 7.55
CA LEU A 63 -3.30 19.66 8.84
C LEU A 63 -1.76 19.69 8.94
N LYS A 64 -1.04 19.70 7.80
CA LYS A 64 0.44 19.77 7.78
C LYS A 64 0.98 21.21 7.70
N LEU A 65 0.13 22.20 7.46
CA LEU A 65 0.49 23.61 7.30
C LEU A 65 0.15 24.49 8.51
N GLU A 66 -0.49 23.90 9.53
CA GLU A 66 -0.64 24.48 10.88
C GLU A 66 0.54 24.09 11.78
#